data_AF-A1SRI8-F1
#
_entry.id   AF-A1SRI8-F1
#
_cell.length_a   1.000
_cell.length_b   1.000
_cell.length_c   1.000
_cell.angle_alpha   90.00
_cell.angle_beta   90.00
_cell.angle_gamma   90.00
#
_symmetry.space_group_name_H-M   'P 1'
#
loop_
_entity.id
_entity.type
_entity.pdbx_description
1 polymer ?
#
loop_
_entity_poly.entity_id
_entity_poly.type
_entity_poly.pdbx_seq_one_letter_code
_entity_poly.pdbx_strand_id
1 'polypeptide(L)'
;MQSKVVWLIGRGASIACGLDWDLSNSEGKLNRESQISIIKEKLPQAMKKVNSEPYSKLVRILEKRTTSKYFHRFVTTNWDCLLQNELSSLCESKAAVPDAFGMNSHVYHLNGTVEDTPEDLRSKILLESDEPELREMWFESNEAFNIILESSIFVVVGMSFECVIDRYTLVALGRCGSEMPVASSNWLLVNPNREQAEKVSSEISRHLPDAKFKFVNEGFNEWINRGARELCDIGVLSA
;
A
#
# COMPACT_ATOMS: atom_id res chain seq x y z
N MET A 1 10.62 -22.06 -4.83
CA MET A 1 10.83 -20.63 -4.53
C MET A 1 9.46 -19.97 -4.51
N GLN A 2 9.09 -19.28 -3.43
CA GLN A 2 7.80 -18.59 -3.36
C GLN A 2 7.88 -17.23 -4.06
N SER A 3 6.79 -16.82 -4.72
CA SER A 3 6.66 -15.53 -5.40
C SER A 3 6.04 -14.47 -4.47
N LYS A 4 6.56 -13.24 -4.56
CA LYS A 4 6.05 -12.08 -3.81
C LYS A 4 4.83 -11.49 -4.49
N VAL A 5 3.80 -11.18 -3.70
CA VAL A 5 2.69 -10.31 -4.10
C VAL A 5 2.79 -9.02 -3.31
N VAL A 6 3.06 -7.92 -4.00
CA VAL A 6 3.21 -6.59 -3.37
C VAL A 6 1.89 -5.85 -3.44
N TRP A 7 1.40 -5.44 -2.28
CA TRP A 7 0.23 -4.61 -2.14
C TRP A 7 0.66 -3.15 -1.99
N LEU A 8 0.17 -2.29 -2.88
CA LEU A 8 0.34 -0.84 -2.84
C LEU A 8 -0.98 -0.22 -2.39
N ILE A 9 -1.01 0.24 -1.16
CA ILE A 9 -2.21 0.71 -0.48
C ILE A 9 -2.18 2.24 -0.39
N GLY A 10 -3.18 2.88 -0.96
CA GLY A 10 -3.36 4.33 -0.88
C GLY A 10 -4.57 4.72 -0.04
N ARG A 11 -4.86 6.02 -0.01
CA ARG A 11 -5.90 6.62 0.83
C ARG A 11 -7.28 6.01 0.62
N GLY A 12 -7.62 5.61 -0.61
CA GLY A 12 -8.92 5.02 -0.93
C GLY A 12 -9.23 3.74 -0.17
N ALA A 13 -8.21 2.98 0.27
CA ALA A 13 -8.41 1.81 1.11
C ALA A 13 -8.80 2.20 2.56
N SER A 14 -8.22 3.27 3.10
CA SER A 14 -8.58 3.82 4.42
C SER A 14 -9.96 4.50 4.40
N ILE A 15 -10.34 5.14 3.29
CA ILE A 15 -11.71 5.66 3.08
C ILE A 15 -12.74 4.54 3.19
N ALA A 16 -12.45 3.34 2.68
CA ALA A 16 -13.35 2.19 2.80
C ALA A 16 -13.56 1.73 4.26
N CYS A 17 -12.65 2.10 5.17
CA CYS A 17 -12.80 1.89 6.61
C CYS A 17 -13.59 3.03 7.30
N GLY A 18 -13.93 4.09 6.56
CA GLY A 18 -14.54 5.31 7.10
C GLY A 18 -13.52 6.39 7.51
N LEU A 19 -12.23 6.20 7.20
CA LEU A 19 -11.19 7.20 7.47
C LEU A 19 -11.00 8.12 6.26
N ASP A 20 -11.83 9.16 6.17
CA ASP A 20 -11.66 10.23 5.19
C ASP A 20 -10.77 11.36 5.75
N TRP A 21 -9.48 11.05 5.90
CA TRP A 21 -8.49 12.00 6.39
C TRP A 21 -7.93 12.82 5.22
N ASP A 22 -8.10 14.14 5.29
CA ASP A 22 -7.61 15.07 4.27
C ASP A 22 -7.05 16.34 4.90
N LEU A 23 -5.75 16.58 4.72
CA LEU A 23 -5.12 17.82 5.18
C LEU A 23 -5.41 18.99 4.23
N SER A 24 -5.72 18.73 2.95
CA SER A 24 -5.99 19.80 1.98
C SER A 24 -7.28 20.56 2.31
N ASN A 25 -8.22 19.89 3.00
CA ASN A 25 -9.47 20.47 3.46
C ASN A 25 -9.37 21.20 4.81
N SER A 26 -8.30 20.96 5.59
CA SER A 26 -8.11 21.53 6.92
C SER A 26 -7.05 22.64 6.91
N GLU A 27 -7.54 23.88 6.76
CA GLU A 27 -6.90 25.13 7.17
C GLU A 27 -5.69 25.62 6.34
N GLY A 28 -5.78 26.86 5.85
CA GLY A 28 -4.90 27.43 4.82
C GLY A 28 -3.43 27.54 5.21
N LYS A 29 -2.54 27.48 4.20
CA LYS A 29 -1.08 27.74 4.21
C LYS A 29 -0.34 27.55 5.55
N LEU A 30 -0.67 26.48 6.28
CA LEU A 30 0.16 26.06 7.40
C LEU A 30 1.54 25.69 6.86
N ASN A 31 2.58 25.99 7.63
CA ASN A 31 3.90 25.47 7.28
C ASN A 31 3.93 23.95 7.48
N ARG A 32 4.88 23.30 6.80
CA ARG A 32 5.07 21.85 6.81
C ARG A 32 5.05 21.24 8.22
N GLU A 33 5.80 21.81 9.15
CA GLU A 33 5.90 21.30 10.53
C GLU A 33 4.58 21.39 11.30
N SER A 34 3.78 22.42 11.04
CA SER A 34 2.44 22.56 11.62
C SER A 34 1.49 21.51 11.06
N GLN A 35 1.57 21.22 9.75
CA GLN A 35 0.79 20.16 9.12
C GLN A 35 1.15 18.79 9.71
N ILE A 36 2.45 18.48 9.83
CA ILE A 36 2.92 17.24 10.46
C ILE A 36 2.46 17.13 11.91
N SER A 37 2.53 18.21 12.68
CA SER A 37 2.05 18.23 14.06
C SER A 37 0.56 17.92 14.15
N ILE A 38 -0.26 18.49 13.26
CA ILE A 38 -1.70 18.19 13.16
C ILE A 38 -1.93 16.71 12.81
N ILE A 39 -1.18 16.15 11.86
CA ILE A 39 -1.27 14.73 11.50
C ILE A 39 -1.02 13.88 12.74
N LYS A 40 0.12 14.09 13.42
CA LYS A 40 0.53 13.32 14.60
C LYS A 40 -0.48 13.43 15.75
N GLU A 41 -1.11 14.59 15.93
CA GLU A 41 -2.08 14.80 17.02
C GLU A 41 -3.46 14.21 16.69
N LYS A 42 -3.99 14.53 15.51
CA LYS A 42 -5.41 14.30 15.20
C LYS A 42 -5.68 12.97 14.50
N LEU A 43 -4.77 12.49 13.65
CA LEU A 43 -4.98 11.23 12.91
C LEU A 43 -5.14 10.01 13.86
N PRO A 44 -4.35 9.86 14.95
CA PRO A 44 -4.57 8.78 15.91
C PRO A 44 -5.97 8.79 16.54
N GLN A 45 -6.55 9.96 16.78
CA GLN A 45 -7.91 10.07 17.32
C GLN A 45 -8.97 9.77 16.27
N ALA A 46 -8.73 10.13 15.00
CA ALA A 46 -9.60 9.76 13.89
C ALA A 46 -9.62 8.24 13.69
N MET A 47 -8.46 7.57 13.72
CA MET A 47 -8.35 6.12 13.57
C MET A 47 -9.14 5.33 14.64
N LYS A 48 -9.30 5.86 15.85
CA LYS A 48 -10.09 5.20 16.91
C LYS A 48 -11.61 5.19 16.63
N LYS A 49 -12.09 5.98 15.67
CA LYS A 49 -13.51 6.17 15.38
C LYS A 49 -13.99 5.42 14.14
N VAL A 50 -13.09 4.75 13.42
CA VAL A 50 -13.38 4.11 12.13
C VAL A 50 -13.47 2.59 12.27
N ASN A 51 -14.05 1.93 11.26
CA ASN A 51 -14.18 0.48 11.23
C ASN A 51 -13.11 -0.15 10.32
N SER A 52 -12.10 -0.78 10.91
CA SER A 52 -11.01 -1.47 10.20
C SER A 52 -11.40 -2.85 9.63
N GLU A 53 -12.67 -3.26 9.71
CA GLU A 53 -13.16 -4.55 9.21
C GLU A 53 -12.73 -4.88 7.76
N PRO A 54 -12.70 -3.94 6.79
CA PRO A 54 -12.19 -4.27 5.44
C PRO A 54 -10.76 -4.81 5.45
N TYR A 55 -9.86 -4.21 6.23
CA TYR A 55 -8.49 -4.71 6.39
C TYR A 55 -8.45 -6.03 7.17
N SER A 56 -9.26 -6.16 8.23
CA SER A 56 -9.36 -7.42 9.00
C SER A 56 -9.78 -8.59 8.12
N LYS A 57 -10.77 -8.36 7.25
CA LYS A 57 -11.24 -9.35 6.26
C LYS A 57 -10.16 -9.66 5.23
N LEU A 58 -9.48 -8.64 4.71
CA LEU A 58 -8.35 -8.84 3.79
C LEU A 58 -7.31 -9.77 4.40
N VAL A 59 -6.75 -9.44 5.57
CA VAL A 59 -5.66 -10.23 6.17
C VAL A 59 -6.10 -11.67 6.47
N ARG A 60 -7.36 -11.88 6.90
CA ARG A 60 -7.91 -13.23 7.11
C ARG A 60 -8.11 -14.02 5.82
N ILE A 61 -8.52 -13.36 4.73
CA ILE A 61 -8.66 -14.01 3.43
C ILE A 61 -7.30 -14.48 2.94
N LEU A 62 -6.28 -13.63 3.02
CA LEU A 62 -4.91 -13.98 2.60
C LEU A 62 -4.34 -15.10 3.48
N GLU A 63 -4.46 -14.98 4.80
CA GLU A 63 -4.01 -16.03 5.73
C GLU A 63 -4.58 -17.41 5.37
N LYS A 64 -5.88 -17.48 5.08
CA LYS A 64 -6.57 -18.77 4.88
C LYS A 64 -6.47 -19.34 3.48
N ARG A 65 -6.34 -18.47 2.47
CA ARG A 65 -6.52 -18.86 1.07
C ARG A 65 -5.28 -18.68 0.22
N THR A 66 -4.24 -18.01 0.70
CA THR A 66 -3.00 -17.88 -0.08
C THR A 66 -2.39 -19.23 -0.34
N THR A 67 -2.13 -19.52 -1.62
CA THR A 67 -1.51 -20.78 -2.00
C THR A 67 -0.03 -20.77 -1.58
N SER A 68 0.53 -21.93 -1.26
CA SER A 68 1.89 -22.07 -0.73
C SER A 68 3.01 -21.55 -1.64
N LYS A 69 2.68 -21.19 -2.90
CA LYS A 69 3.58 -20.57 -3.87
C LYS A 69 3.77 -19.07 -3.64
N TYR A 70 2.95 -18.42 -2.82
CA TYR A 70 2.96 -16.97 -2.66
C TYR A 70 3.09 -16.53 -1.21
N PHE A 71 3.58 -15.32 -1.04
CA PHE A 71 3.46 -14.57 0.20
C PHE A 71 3.29 -13.07 -0.10
N HIS A 72 2.79 -12.32 0.88
CA HIS A 72 2.37 -10.94 0.72
C HIS A 72 3.32 -9.96 1.40
N ARG A 73 3.53 -8.82 0.74
CA ARG A 73 4.20 -7.64 1.31
C ARG A 73 3.30 -6.43 1.13
N PHE A 74 3.15 -5.64 2.19
CA PHE A 74 2.29 -4.47 2.18
C PHE A 74 3.12 -3.21 2.22
N VAL A 75 2.88 -2.34 1.26
CA VAL A 75 3.51 -1.04 1.15
C VAL A 75 2.38 -0.01 1.06
N THR A 76 2.45 1.03 1.89
CA THR A 76 1.43 2.06 1.96
C THR A 76 2.03 3.45 1.84
N THR A 77 1.26 4.37 1.25
CA THR A 77 1.57 5.80 1.27
C THR A 77 0.76 6.55 2.33
N ASN A 78 -0.13 5.85 3.05
CA ASN A 78 -0.92 6.42 4.12
C ASN A 78 -0.10 6.59 5.40
N TRP A 79 -0.35 7.69 6.12
CA TRP A 79 0.22 7.92 7.46
C TRP A 79 -0.48 7.13 8.57
N ASP A 80 -1.66 6.57 8.29
CA ASP A 80 -2.45 5.79 9.25
C ASP A 80 -1.91 4.36 9.42
N CYS A 81 -2.22 3.72 10.55
CA CYS A 81 -1.75 2.37 10.88
C CYS A 81 -2.85 1.30 10.82
N LEU A 82 -4.00 1.56 10.17
CA LEU A 82 -5.15 0.65 10.26
C LEU A 82 -4.82 -0.76 9.76
N LEU A 83 -4.18 -0.87 8.59
CA LEU A 83 -3.73 -2.15 8.05
C LEU A 83 -2.67 -2.82 8.92
N GLN A 84 -1.71 -2.04 9.43
CA GLN A 84 -0.66 -2.57 10.31
C GLN A 84 -1.26 -3.16 11.58
N ASN A 85 -2.20 -2.46 12.21
CA ASN A 85 -2.88 -2.92 13.43
C ASN A 85 -3.61 -4.25 13.21
N GLU A 86 -4.34 -4.40 12.10
CA GLU A 86 -5.03 -5.65 11.76
C GLU A 86 -4.06 -6.81 11.49
N LEU A 87 -2.95 -6.55 10.79
CA LEU A 87 -1.92 -7.55 10.53
C LEU A 87 -1.19 -7.97 11.81
N SER A 88 -0.79 -7.01 12.64
CA SER A 88 -0.16 -7.26 13.93
C SER A 88 -1.08 -8.04 14.85
N SER A 89 -2.35 -7.63 14.98
CA SER A 89 -3.34 -8.33 15.80
C SER A 89 -3.54 -9.79 15.34
N LEU A 90 -3.57 -10.04 14.02
CA LEU A 90 -3.63 -11.40 13.49
C LEU A 90 -2.37 -12.19 13.89
N CYS A 91 -1.18 -11.65 13.69
CA CYS A 91 0.08 -12.34 14.02
C CYS A 91 0.24 -12.62 15.52
N GLU A 92 -0.12 -11.66 16.38
CA GLU A 92 -0.09 -11.80 17.85
C GLU A 92 -1.07 -12.87 18.36
N SER A 93 -2.21 -13.03 17.68
CA SER A 93 -3.20 -14.07 18.03
C SER A 93 -2.75 -15.50 17.70
N LYS A 94 -1.58 -15.67 17.08
CA LYS A 94 -1.08 -16.94 16.56
C LYS A 94 0.21 -17.35 17.27
N ALA A 95 0.44 -18.66 17.33
CA ALA A 95 1.69 -19.20 17.85
C ALA A 95 2.90 -18.95 16.92
N ALA A 96 2.64 -18.71 15.63
CA ALA A 96 3.64 -18.38 14.62
C ALA A 96 3.03 -17.48 13.55
N VAL A 97 3.87 -16.68 12.89
CA VAL A 97 3.45 -15.83 11.77
C VAL A 97 2.96 -16.72 10.61
N PRO A 98 1.76 -16.46 10.05
CA PRO A 98 1.25 -17.25 8.93
C PRO A 98 2.19 -17.23 7.72
N ASP A 99 2.35 -18.38 7.05
CA ASP A 99 3.21 -18.54 5.87
C ASP A 99 2.88 -17.53 4.76
N ALA A 100 1.61 -17.15 4.63
CA ALA A 100 1.14 -16.14 3.68
C ALA A 100 1.81 -14.76 3.86
N PHE A 101 2.37 -14.47 5.04
CA PHE A 101 3.06 -13.22 5.33
C PHE A 101 4.56 -13.42 5.57
N GLY A 102 5.00 -14.59 6.05
CA GLY A 102 6.40 -14.88 6.34
C GLY A 102 6.99 -14.00 7.47
N MET A 103 8.26 -14.21 7.82
CA MET A 103 8.85 -13.65 9.06
C MET A 103 8.94 -12.11 9.13
N ASN A 104 8.85 -11.41 7.99
CA ASN A 104 8.85 -9.94 7.94
C ASN A 104 7.44 -9.41 7.63
N SER A 105 6.45 -9.80 8.44
CA SER A 105 5.04 -9.45 8.27
C SER A 105 4.72 -8.06 8.82
N HIS A 106 5.33 -7.00 8.28
CA HIS A 106 4.97 -5.62 8.61
C HIS A 106 4.50 -4.87 7.36
N VAL A 107 3.91 -3.70 7.61
CA VAL A 107 3.53 -2.74 6.58
C VAL A 107 4.65 -1.71 6.45
N TYR A 108 5.13 -1.50 5.23
CA TYR A 108 6.13 -0.49 4.92
C TYR A 108 5.45 0.85 4.62
N HIS A 109 5.75 1.90 5.39
CA HIS A 109 5.13 3.22 5.23
C HIS A 109 6.02 4.17 4.42
N LEU A 110 5.83 4.24 3.09
CA LEU A 110 6.70 5.03 2.20
C LEU A 110 6.71 6.54 2.50
N ASN A 111 5.66 7.05 3.13
CA ASN A 111 5.50 8.46 3.48
C ASN A 111 5.54 8.68 5.00
N GLY A 112 6.09 7.72 5.74
CA GLY A 112 6.08 7.69 7.19
C GLY A 112 4.71 7.37 7.79
N THR A 113 4.68 7.31 9.11
CA THR A 113 3.51 6.91 9.89
C THR A 113 3.37 7.76 11.15
N VAL A 114 2.15 7.85 11.70
CA VAL A 114 1.90 8.48 13.00
C VAL A 114 2.23 7.58 14.19
N GLU A 115 2.61 6.33 13.96
CA GLU A 115 3.07 5.45 15.03
C GLU A 115 4.38 5.95 15.63
N ASP A 116 4.39 6.07 16.96
CA ASP A 116 5.57 6.48 17.72
C ASP A 116 6.53 5.28 17.83
N THR A 117 7.45 5.18 16.88
CA THR A 117 8.50 4.16 16.84
C THR A 117 9.88 4.83 16.83
N PRO A 118 10.96 4.13 17.26
CA PRO A 118 12.30 4.71 17.28
C PRO A 118 12.65 5.31 15.90
N GLU A 119 13.07 6.57 15.89
CA GLU A 119 13.20 7.40 14.68
C GLU A 119 14.12 6.78 13.60
N ASP A 120 15.02 5.87 13.99
CA ASP A 120 16.06 5.33 13.11
C ASP A 120 15.57 4.22 12.14
N LEU A 121 14.38 3.65 12.35
CA LEU A 121 13.90 2.48 11.59
C LEU A 121 12.73 2.77 10.63
N ARG A 122 12.03 3.89 10.80
CA ARG A 122 10.87 4.26 9.97
C ARG A 122 11.21 5.35 8.96
N SER A 123 10.44 5.40 7.88
CA SER A 123 10.47 6.55 6.98
C SER A 123 9.96 7.82 7.67
N LYS A 124 10.59 8.96 7.36
CA LYS A 124 10.10 10.27 7.78
C LYS A 124 8.70 10.55 7.22
N ILE A 125 7.90 11.33 7.95
CA ILE A 125 6.62 11.81 7.44
C ILE A 125 6.88 12.73 6.24
N LEU A 126 6.35 12.34 5.08
CA LEU A 126 6.33 13.09 3.84
C LEU A 126 4.91 13.56 3.56
N LEU A 127 4.75 14.84 3.22
CA LEU A 127 3.48 15.41 2.80
C LEU A 127 3.26 15.21 1.30
N GLU A 128 2.00 15.19 0.86
CA GLU A 128 1.66 15.02 -0.57
C GLU A 128 2.25 16.12 -1.48
N SER A 129 2.49 17.30 -0.90
CA SER A 129 3.10 18.46 -1.54
C SER A 129 4.61 18.60 -1.31
N ASP A 130 5.23 17.67 -0.57
CA ASP A 130 6.67 17.72 -0.35
C ASP A 130 7.42 17.52 -1.68
N GLU A 131 8.56 18.18 -1.81
CA GLU A 131 9.46 18.00 -2.95
C GLU A 131 10.13 16.62 -2.88
N PRO A 132 10.40 15.96 -4.02
CA PRO A 132 10.98 14.62 -4.02
C PRO A 132 12.33 14.51 -3.29
N GLU A 133 13.11 15.59 -3.23
CA GLU A 133 14.40 15.66 -2.55
C GLU A 133 14.29 15.47 -1.04
N LEU A 134 13.10 15.67 -0.45
CA LEU A 134 12.84 15.39 0.97
C LEU A 134 12.73 13.89 1.25
N ARG A 135 12.59 13.05 0.22
CA ARG A 135 12.67 11.60 0.34
C ARG A 135 14.14 11.20 0.55
N GLU A 136 14.54 11.21 1.81
CA GLU A 136 15.83 10.67 2.25
C GLU A 136 15.84 9.13 2.20
N MET A 137 17.04 8.56 2.04
CA MET A 137 17.24 7.11 2.10
C MET A 137 17.08 6.61 3.55
N TRP A 138 15.89 6.16 3.91
CA TRP A 138 15.59 5.49 5.17
C TRP A 138 15.52 3.97 5.00
N PHE A 139 15.83 3.23 6.08
CA PHE A 139 15.85 1.77 6.07
C PHE A 139 14.54 1.17 5.55
N GLU A 140 13.40 1.56 6.12
CA GLU A 140 12.08 1.08 5.72
C GLU A 140 11.75 1.37 4.24
N SER A 141 11.96 2.61 3.79
CA SER A 141 11.72 2.96 2.39
C SER A 141 12.63 2.19 1.43
N ASN A 142 13.91 2.00 1.77
CA ASN A 142 14.86 1.27 0.93
C ASN A 142 14.48 -0.21 0.82
N GLU A 143 14.12 -0.84 1.93
CA GLU A 143 13.62 -2.21 1.96
C GLU A 143 12.34 -2.35 1.12
N ALA A 144 11.39 -1.41 1.27
CA ALA A 144 10.17 -1.39 0.49
C ALA A 144 10.46 -1.27 -1.02
N PHE A 145 11.38 -0.37 -1.41
CA PHE A 145 11.81 -0.23 -2.80
C PHE A 145 12.44 -1.51 -3.33
N ASN A 146 13.36 -2.14 -2.59
CA ASN A 146 13.97 -3.42 -3.00
C ASN A 146 12.90 -4.51 -3.21
N ILE A 147 11.92 -4.58 -2.31
CA ILE A 147 10.80 -5.51 -2.44
C ILE A 147 9.99 -5.24 -3.71
N ILE A 148 9.70 -3.97 -4.01
CA ILE A 148 8.99 -3.59 -5.23
C ILE A 148 9.80 -3.99 -6.47
N LEU A 149 11.10 -3.67 -6.51
CA LEU A 149 11.97 -3.95 -7.66
C LEU A 149 12.07 -5.44 -8.00
N GLU A 150 12.13 -6.29 -6.96
CA GLU A 150 12.25 -7.74 -7.11
C GLU A 150 10.91 -8.46 -7.37
N SER A 151 9.79 -7.74 -7.42
CA SER A 151 8.46 -8.32 -7.52
C SER A 151 7.87 -8.20 -8.92
N SER A 152 7.05 -9.18 -9.30
CA SER A 152 6.39 -9.24 -10.60
C SER A 152 4.85 -9.28 -10.51
N ILE A 153 4.28 -9.23 -9.30
CA ILE A 153 2.85 -9.23 -9.05
C ILE A 153 2.52 -8.12 -8.06
N PHE A 154 1.64 -7.21 -8.49
CA PHE A 154 1.22 -6.04 -7.73
C PHE A 154 -0.29 -6.00 -7.58
N VAL A 155 -0.75 -5.58 -6.42
CA VAL A 155 -2.15 -5.25 -6.16
C VAL A 155 -2.22 -3.80 -5.68
N VAL A 156 -2.88 -2.93 -6.43
CA VAL A 156 -3.02 -1.52 -6.10
C VAL A 156 -4.44 -1.29 -5.60
N VAL A 157 -4.58 -0.70 -4.42
CA VAL A 157 -5.88 -0.42 -3.80
C VAL A 157 -5.96 1.04 -3.41
N GLY A 158 -6.88 1.78 -4.03
CA GLY A 158 -7.20 3.15 -3.61
C GLY A 158 -6.04 4.15 -3.72
N MET A 159 -5.12 3.95 -4.66
CA MET A 159 -3.98 4.83 -4.93
C MET A 159 -4.14 5.48 -6.31
N SER A 160 -3.88 6.78 -6.41
CA SER A 160 -4.00 7.54 -7.66
C SER A 160 -2.66 7.86 -8.34
N PHE A 161 -1.55 7.81 -7.60
CA PHE A 161 -0.22 8.28 -8.04
C PHE A 161 -0.21 9.75 -8.52
N GLU A 162 -1.14 10.59 -8.02
CA GLU A 162 -1.26 11.97 -8.46
C GLU A 162 -0.40 12.96 -7.65
N CYS A 163 -0.02 12.62 -6.43
CA CYS A 163 0.84 13.47 -5.62
C CYS A 163 2.30 13.40 -6.09
N VAL A 164 3.08 14.42 -5.75
CA VAL A 164 4.48 14.56 -6.20
C VAL A 164 5.33 13.37 -5.74
N ILE A 165 5.14 12.96 -4.49
CA ILE A 165 5.89 11.90 -3.85
C ILE A 165 5.59 10.51 -4.44
N ASP A 166 4.32 10.22 -4.77
CA ASP A 166 3.94 8.95 -5.37
C ASP A 166 4.47 8.83 -6.82
N ARG A 167 4.42 9.93 -7.59
CA ARG A 167 5.03 9.98 -8.93
C ARG A 167 6.53 9.72 -8.91
N TYR A 168 7.24 10.26 -7.91
CA TYR A 168 8.67 10.00 -7.77
C TYR A 168 8.98 8.51 -7.65
N THR A 169 8.13 7.76 -6.93
CA THR A 169 8.27 6.30 -6.80
C THR A 169 8.22 5.63 -8.17
N LEU A 170 7.24 5.98 -9.03
CA LEU A 170 7.14 5.40 -10.38
C LEU A 170 8.31 5.80 -11.29
N VAL A 171 8.76 7.06 -11.22
CA VAL A 171 9.95 7.54 -11.94
C VAL A 171 11.19 6.74 -11.54
N ALA A 172 11.36 6.45 -10.25
CA ALA A 172 12.47 5.64 -9.75
C ALA A 172 12.41 4.22 -10.31
N LEU A 173 11.22 3.60 -10.36
CA LEU A 173 11.03 2.27 -10.94
C LEU A 173 11.35 2.23 -12.44
N GLY A 174 10.97 3.26 -13.19
CA GLY A 174 11.25 3.34 -14.64
C GLY A 174 12.73 3.51 -14.99
N ARG A 175 13.57 3.91 -14.02
CA ARG A 175 15.04 3.96 -14.19
C ARG A 175 15.69 2.60 -13.99
N CYS A 176 14.97 1.63 -13.45
CA CYS A 176 15.49 0.29 -13.25
C CYS A 176 15.51 -0.46 -14.59
N GLY A 177 16.56 -1.24 -14.82
CA GLY A 177 16.76 -1.94 -16.08
C GLY A 177 15.64 -2.92 -16.40
N SER A 178 15.44 -3.20 -17.69
CA SER A 178 14.44 -4.16 -18.20
C SER A 178 14.64 -5.60 -17.71
N GLU A 179 15.78 -5.89 -17.10
CA GLU A 179 16.10 -7.20 -16.51
C GLU A 179 15.46 -7.41 -15.13
N MET A 180 14.94 -6.35 -14.50
CA MET A 180 14.32 -6.44 -13.18
C MET A 180 12.90 -7.04 -13.28
N PRO A 181 12.47 -7.87 -12.31
CA PRO A 181 11.13 -8.46 -12.31
C PRO A 181 9.98 -7.45 -12.44
N VAL A 182 10.14 -6.25 -11.89
CA VAL A 182 9.15 -5.17 -11.97
C VAL A 182 8.90 -4.70 -13.41
N ALA A 183 9.86 -4.85 -14.33
CA ALA A 183 9.76 -4.34 -15.69
C ALA A 183 8.65 -5.03 -16.50
N SER A 184 8.44 -6.33 -16.30
CA SER A 184 7.41 -7.15 -16.98
C SER A 184 6.36 -7.67 -16.01
N SER A 185 5.94 -6.82 -15.08
CA SER A 185 5.08 -7.18 -13.96
C SER A 185 3.59 -7.19 -14.28
N ASN A 186 2.80 -7.85 -13.44
CA ASN A 186 1.34 -7.93 -13.53
C ASN A 186 0.71 -7.13 -12.39
N TRP A 187 -0.25 -6.27 -12.73
CA TRP A 187 -0.87 -5.32 -11.82
C TRP A 187 -2.37 -5.55 -11.75
N LEU A 188 -2.88 -5.80 -10.56
CA LEU A 188 -4.31 -5.83 -10.26
C LEU A 188 -4.71 -4.48 -9.68
N LEU A 189 -5.46 -3.69 -10.44
CA LEU A 189 -5.89 -2.35 -10.02
C LEU A 189 -7.31 -2.40 -9.48
N VAL A 190 -7.47 -2.16 -8.18
CA VAL A 190 -8.75 -2.17 -7.47
C VAL A 190 -9.22 -0.74 -7.23
N ASN A 191 -10.21 -0.32 -8.01
CA ASN A 191 -10.79 1.01 -7.92
C ASN A 191 -12.23 0.99 -8.48
N PRO A 192 -13.24 1.51 -7.75
CA PRO A 192 -14.61 1.58 -8.27
C PRO A 192 -14.74 2.50 -9.48
N ASN A 193 -13.83 3.45 -9.67
CA ASN A 193 -13.79 4.34 -10.81
C ASN A 193 -12.83 3.80 -11.89
N ARG A 194 -13.43 3.28 -12.97
CA ARG A 194 -12.73 2.75 -14.16
C ARG A 194 -11.76 3.77 -14.77
N GLU A 195 -12.20 5.02 -14.94
CA GLU A 195 -11.40 6.07 -15.57
C GLU A 195 -10.15 6.39 -14.73
N GLN A 196 -10.29 6.42 -13.40
CA GLN A 196 -9.15 6.60 -12.50
C GLN A 196 -8.19 5.40 -12.57
N ALA A 197 -8.71 4.17 -12.62
CA ALA A 197 -7.88 2.98 -12.77
C ALA A 197 -7.09 3.01 -14.09
N GLU A 198 -7.71 3.48 -15.18
CA GLU A 198 -7.06 3.65 -16.48
C GLU A 198 -5.96 4.72 -16.44
N LYS A 199 -6.19 5.85 -15.75
CA LYS A 199 -5.16 6.88 -15.51
C LYS A 199 -3.97 6.30 -14.74
N VAL A 200 -4.23 5.54 -13.67
CA VAL A 200 -3.19 4.85 -12.90
C VAL A 200 -2.39 3.89 -13.79
N SER A 201 -3.08 3.05 -14.59
CA SER A 201 -2.38 2.13 -15.50
C SER A 201 -1.55 2.87 -16.56
N SER A 202 -2.06 3.99 -17.07
CA SER A 202 -1.34 4.81 -18.05
C SER A 202 -0.07 5.42 -17.45
N GLU A 203 -0.15 5.89 -16.21
CA GLU A 203 1.03 6.41 -15.51
C GLU A 203 2.05 5.31 -15.25
N ILE A 204 1.63 4.13 -14.77
CA ILE A 204 2.54 2.98 -14.59
C ILE A 204 3.19 2.60 -15.93
N SER A 205 2.41 2.49 -17.02
CA SER A 205 2.93 2.14 -18.35
C SER A 205 3.92 3.14 -18.94
N ARG A 206 3.90 4.42 -18.52
CA ARG A 206 4.91 5.40 -18.95
C ARG A 206 6.30 5.03 -18.45
N HIS A 207 6.39 4.41 -17.28
CA HIS A 207 7.65 4.03 -16.64
C HIS A 207 7.96 2.54 -16.80
N LEU A 208 6.94 1.70 -16.91
CA LEU A 208 7.02 0.24 -17.04
C LEU A 208 6.19 -0.22 -18.26
N PRO A 209 6.71 -0.07 -19.50
CA PRO A 209 5.94 -0.28 -20.72
C PRO A 209 5.44 -1.71 -20.92
N ASP A 210 6.15 -2.71 -20.37
CA ASP A 210 5.78 -4.13 -20.48
C ASP A 210 4.88 -4.62 -19.33
N ALA A 211 4.45 -3.71 -18.44
CA ALA A 211 3.51 -4.03 -17.38
C ALA A 211 2.14 -4.44 -17.94
N LYS A 212 1.52 -5.45 -17.33
CA LYS A 212 0.19 -5.96 -17.68
C LYS A 212 -0.81 -5.62 -16.60
N PHE A 213 -2.03 -5.28 -17.00
CA PHE A 213 -3.06 -4.80 -16.08
C PHE A 213 -4.31 -5.68 -16.11
N LYS A 214 -4.82 -5.98 -14.92
CA LYS A 214 -6.17 -6.48 -14.69
C LYS A 214 -6.88 -5.49 -13.79
N PHE A 215 -8.14 -5.22 -14.09
CA PHE A 215 -8.90 -4.19 -13.40
C PHE A 215 -10.05 -4.79 -12.62
N VAL A 216 -10.26 -4.27 -11.41
CA VAL A 216 -11.35 -4.60 -10.52
C VAL A 216 -12.15 -3.32 -10.31
N ASN A 217 -13.27 -3.22 -11.02
CA ASN A 217 -14.12 -2.02 -11.04
C ASN A 217 -15.09 -2.01 -9.85
N GLU A 218 -14.57 -2.15 -8.64
CA GLU A 218 -15.35 -2.24 -7.40
C GLU A 218 -14.65 -1.51 -6.26
N GLY A 219 -15.42 -1.15 -5.22
CA GLY A 219 -14.86 -0.64 -3.98
C GLY A 219 -14.04 -1.70 -3.25
N PHE A 220 -13.01 -1.29 -2.51
CA PHE A 220 -12.14 -2.21 -1.76
C PHE A 220 -12.94 -3.17 -0.87
N ASN A 221 -13.88 -2.65 -0.07
CA ASN A 221 -14.69 -3.48 0.82
C ASN A 221 -15.59 -4.47 0.04
N GLU A 222 -16.22 -4.04 -1.06
CA GLU A 222 -17.06 -4.90 -1.91
C GLU A 222 -16.25 -6.07 -2.49
N TRP A 223 -15.08 -5.74 -3.05
CA TRP A 223 -14.16 -6.70 -3.63
C TRP A 223 -13.68 -7.75 -2.63
N ILE A 224 -13.34 -7.32 -1.41
CA ILE A 224 -12.96 -8.22 -0.32
C ILE A 224 -14.14 -9.09 0.14
N ASN A 225 -15.35 -8.52 0.26
CA ASN A 225 -16.54 -9.27 0.68
C ASN A 225 -16.94 -10.39 -0.27
N ARG A 226 -16.65 -10.25 -1.58
CA ARG A 226 -16.84 -11.35 -2.56
C ARG A 226 -15.66 -12.32 -2.62
N GLY A 227 -14.69 -12.19 -1.73
CA GLY A 227 -13.55 -13.08 -1.59
C GLY A 227 -12.40 -12.78 -2.54
N ALA A 228 -12.26 -11.54 -3.03
CA ALA A 228 -11.12 -11.11 -3.86
C ALA A 228 -10.83 -12.04 -5.06
N ARG A 229 -11.88 -12.44 -5.80
CA ARG A 229 -11.85 -13.54 -6.79
C ARG A 229 -10.77 -13.41 -7.85
N GLU A 230 -10.38 -12.20 -8.24
CA GLU A 230 -9.34 -11.98 -9.24
C GLU A 230 -7.97 -12.49 -8.79
N LEU A 231 -7.73 -12.60 -7.47
CA LEU A 231 -6.55 -13.26 -6.94
C LEU A 231 -6.63 -14.78 -7.09
N CYS A 232 -7.82 -15.38 -7.12
CA CYS A 232 -8.00 -16.79 -7.47
C CYS A 232 -7.68 -17.02 -8.96
N ASP A 233 -8.14 -16.13 -9.84
CA ASP A 233 -7.91 -16.24 -11.29
C ASP A 233 -6.41 -16.24 -11.66
N ILE A 234 -5.59 -15.53 -10.87
CA ILE A 234 -4.13 -15.48 -11.05
C ILE A 234 -3.38 -16.50 -10.17
N GLY A 235 -4.10 -17.39 -9.48
CA GLY A 235 -3.56 -18.49 -8.67
C GLY A 235 -2.96 -18.09 -7.32
N VAL A 236 -3.04 -16.81 -6.94
CA VAL A 236 -2.55 -16.30 -5.65
C VAL A 236 -3.38 -16.87 -4.50
N LEU A 237 -4.71 -16.90 -4.65
CA LEU A 237 -5.62 -17.53 -3.69
C LEU A 237 -6.18 -18.85 -4.23
N SER A 238 -6.47 -19.80 -3.34
CA SER A 238 -7.32 -20.95 -3.63
C SER A 238 -8.78 -20.52 -3.83
N ALA A 239 -9.50 -21.29 -4.65
CA ALA A 239 -10.94 -21.09 -4.89
C ALA A 239 -11.71 -21.18 -3.57
#